data_AF-A0A2M8CD60-F1
#
_entry.id   AF-A0A2M8CD60-F1
#
_cell.length_a   1.000
_cell.length_b   1.000
_cell.length_c   1.000
_cell.angle_alpha   90.00
_cell.angle_beta   90.00
_cell.angle_gamma   90.00
#
_symmetry.space_group_name_H-M   'P 1'
#
loop_
_entity.id
_entity.type
_entity.pdbx_description
1 polymer ?
#
loop_
_entity_poly.entity_id
_entity_poly.type
_entity_poly.pdbx_seq_one_letter_code
_entity_poly.pdbx_strand_id
1 'polypeptide(L)'
;IEQEVKALFLEIDSTLAGRIIIAYEPIWAIGTGKSANSQEANLINKFIRELFSSEYGNKVAEQIRILYGGSVNPKNIEELMNESDIDGALVGGASLYALTFSQIVKAAEIL
;
A
#
# COMPACT_ATOMS: atom_id res chain seq x y z
N ILE A 1 -1.03 -0.59 -13.48
CA ILE A 1 -0.42 0.37 -12.54
C ILE A 1 -0.36 1.78 -13.12
N GLU A 2 0.64 2.15 -13.94
CA GLU A 2 0.78 3.55 -14.40
C GLU A 2 -0.49 4.09 -15.08
N GLN A 3 -1.05 3.32 -16.02
CA GLN A 3 -2.27 3.68 -16.72
C GLN A 3 -3.48 3.81 -15.77
N GLU A 4 -3.59 2.92 -14.78
CA GLU A 4 -4.67 2.94 -13.79
C GLU A 4 -4.54 4.19 -12.90
N VAL A 5 -3.33 4.49 -12.41
CA VAL A 5 -3.05 5.66 -11.57
C VAL A 5 -3.31 6.96 -12.34
N LYS A 6 -2.85 7.05 -13.60
CA LYS A 6 -3.08 8.23 -14.44
C LYS A 6 -4.56 8.46 -14.75
N ALA A 7 -5.36 7.40 -14.87
CA ALA A 7 -6.80 7.54 -15.06
C ALA A 7 -7.47 8.21 -13.85
N LEU A 8 -6.98 7.94 -12.62
CA LEU A 8 -7.51 8.57 -11.40
C LEU A 8 -7.33 10.08 -11.40
N PHE A 9 -6.21 10.60 -11.95
CA PHE A 9 -5.92 12.04 -11.95
C PHE A 9 -6.96 12.88 -12.69
N LEU A 10 -7.69 12.27 -13.62
CA LEU A 10 -8.78 12.93 -14.35
C LEU A 10 -10.06 13.09 -13.50
N GLU A 11 -10.19 12.30 -12.43
CA GLU A 11 -11.40 12.24 -11.60
C GLU A 11 -11.19 12.82 -10.19
N ILE A 12 -9.93 13.05 -9.79
CA ILE A 12 -9.57 13.56 -8.48
C ILE A 12 -9.51 15.08 -8.48
N ASP A 13 -10.27 15.71 -7.60
CA ASP A 13 -10.05 17.11 -7.21
C ASP A 13 -8.68 17.23 -6.54
N SER A 14 -7.81 18.09 -7.09
CA SER A 14 -6.44 18.29 -6.61
C SER A 14 -6.38 18.73 -5.13
N THR A 15 -7.43 19.36 -4.61
CA THR A 15 -7.53 19.74 -3.19
C THR A 15 -7.73 18.54 -2.25
N LEU A 16 -8.18 17.41 -2.79
CA LEU A 16 -8.40 16.15 -2.06
C LEU A 16 -7.30 15.11 -2.29
N ALA A 17 -6.39 15.34 -3.25
CA ALA A 17 -5.39 14.36 -3.67
C ALA A 17 -4.56 13.82 -2.49
N GLY A 18 -4.13 14.67 -1.55
CA GLY A 18 -3.36 14.26 -0.37
C GLY A 18 -4.13 13.42 0.66
N ARG A 19 -5.45 13.24 0.51
CA ARG A 19 -6.28 12.41 1.40
C ARG A 19 -6.54 11.01 0.85
N ILE A 20 -6.09 10.74 -0.37
CA ILE A 20 -6.34 9.46 -1.05
C ILE A 20 -5.52 8.36 -0.39
N ILE A 21 -6.13 7.18 -0.35
CA ILE A 21 -5.47 5.94 0.01
C ILE A 21 -5.44 5.08 -1.25
N ILE A 22 -4.26 4.61 -1.63
CA ILE A 22 -4.09 3.62 -2.70
C ILE A 22 -3.74 2.30 -2.05
N ALA A 23 -4.33 1.20 -2.53
CA ALA A 23 -3.88 -0.14 -2.20
C ALA A 23 -3.31 -0.78 -3.47
N TYR A 24 -2.02 -1.08 -3.48
CA TYR A 24 -1.42 -1.84 -4.57
C TYR A 24 -1.68 -3.33 -4.38
N GLU A 25 -2.45 -3.93 -5.30
CA GLU A 25 -2.80 -5.34 -5.27
C GLU A 25 -2.05 -6.12 -6.38
N PRO A 26 -0.94 -6.82 -6.06
CA PRO A 26 -0.32 -7.76 -7.00
C PRO A 26 -1.25 -8.95 -7.24
N ILE A 27 -2.06 -8.93 -8.30
CA ILE A 27 -3.09 -9.94 -8.61
C ILE A 27 -2.55 -11.38 -8.55
N TRP A 28 -1.31 -11.58 -8.97
CA TRP A 28 -0.63 -12.89 -8.94
C TRP A 28 -0.37 -13.43 -7.52
N ALA A 29 -0.38 -12.57 -6.50
CA ALA A 29 -0.18 -12.90 -5.09
C ALA A 29 -1.52 -13.01 -4.29
N ILE A 30 -2.65 -12.61 -4.87
CA ILE A 30 -3.94 -12.59 -4.16
C ILE A 30 -4.48 -14.01 -3.98
N GLY A 31 -4.76 -14.40 -2.73
CA GLY A 31 -5.43 -15.68 -2.41
C GLY A 31 -4.58 -16.93 -2.65
N THR A 32 -3.31 -16.79 -3.04
CA THR A 32 -2.41 -17.92 -3.35
C THR A 32 -1.58 -18.36 -2.14
N GLY A 33 -1.56 -17.57 -1.06
CA GLY A 33 -0.65 -17.74 0.07
C GLY A 33 0.81 -17.36 -0.26
N LYS A 34 1.08 -16.92 -1.49
CA LYS A 34 2.37 -16.35 -1.89
C LYS A 34 2.28 -14.84 -1.78
N SER A 35 3.30 -14.23 -1.20
CA SER A 35 3.42 -12.77 -1.09
C SER A 35 4.50 -12.29 -2.06
N ALA A 36 4.38 -11.06 -2.53
CA ALA A 36 5.55 -10.36 -3.06
C ALA A 36 6.56 -10.21 -1.91
N ASN A 37 7.86 -10.23 -2.24
CA ASN A 37 8.83 -9.79 -1.24
C ASN A 37 8.63 -8.29 -0.95
N SER A 38 9.06 -7.86 0.23
CA SER A 38 8.87 -6.49 0.71
C SER A 38 9.48 -5.46 -0.25
N GLN A 39 10.66 -5.76 -0.81
CA GLN A 39 11.36 -4.87 -1.73
C GLN A 39 10.61 -4.70 -3.06
N GLU A 40 10.06 -5.76 -3.62
CA GLU A 40 9.22 -5.72 -4.83
C GLU A 40 7.95 -4.89 -4.60
N ALA A 41 7.30 -5.08 -3.44
CA ALA A 41 6.14 -4.27 -3.07
C ALA A 41 6.53 -2.78 -2.92
N ASN A 42 7.66 -2.51 -2.28
CA ASN A 42 8.16 -1.16 -2.07
C ASN A 42 8.51 -0.46 -3.40
N LEU A 43 9.13 -1.16 -4.35
CA LEU A 43 9.44 -0.63 -5.68
C LEU A 43 8.17 -0.14 -6.40
N ILE A 44 7.09 -0.90 -6.30
CA ILE A 44 5.82 -0.53 -6.93
C ILE A 44 5.14 0.62 -6.20
N ASN A 45 5.10 0.60 -4.86
CA ASN A 45 4.53 1.69 -4.09
C ASN A 45 5.29 3.01 -4.32
N LYS A 46 6.62 2.95 -4.36
CA LYS A 46 7.47 4.09 -4.70
C LYS A 46 7.15 4.62 -6.10
N PHE A 47 7.01 3.74 -7.09
CA PHE A 47 6.62 4.15 -8.44
C PHE A 47 5.25 4.85 -8.46
N ILE A 48 4.27 4.37 -7.68
CA ILE A 48 2.98 5.06 -7.53
C ILE A 48 3.18 6.45 -6.89
N ARG A 49 4.01 6.56 -5.85
CA ARG A 49 4.31 7.85 -5.19
C ARG A 49 4.98 8.84 -6.16
N GLU A 50 5.89 8.37 -7.00
CA GLU A 50 6.55 9.16 -8.05
C GLU A 50 5.55 9.71 -9.08
N LEU A 51 4.51 8.94 -9.44
CA LEU A 51 3.44 9.43 -10.32
C LEU A 51 2.64 10.56 -9.65
N PHE A 52 2.32 10.45 -8.37
CA PHE A 52 1.65 11.53 -7.62
C PHE A 52 2.54 12.74 -7.42
N SER A 53 3.84 12.55 -7.19
CA SER A 53 4.82 13.63 -7.12
C SER A 53 4.88 14.40 -8.43
N SER A 54 4.86 13.69 -9.56
CA SER A 54 4.88 14.28 -10.90
C SER A 54 3.61 15.09 -11.21
N GLU A 55 2.44 14.63 -10.77
CA GLU A 55 1.14 15.27 -11.05
C GLU A 55 0.81 16.40 -10.07
N TYR A 56 0.94 16.16 -8.77
CA TYR A 56 0.45 17.06 -7.71
C TYR A 56 1.57 17.68 -6.86
N GLY A 57 2.84 17.32 -7.12
CA GLY A 57 4.01 17.79 -6.39
C GLY A 57 4.33 16.97 -5.14
N ASN A 58 5.60 17.05 -4.71
CA ASN A 58 6.16 16.25 -3.60
C ASN A 58 5.35 16.35 -2.30
N LYS A 59 4.89 17.56 -1.95
CA LYS A 59 4.12 17.79 -0.72
C LYS A 59 2.83 16.98 -0.68
N VAL A 60 2.16 16.80 -1.82
CA VAL A 60 0.94 15.99 -1.90
C VAL A 60 1.31 14.51 -1.91
N ALA A 61 2.34 14.12 -2.65
CA ALA A 61 2.82 12.74 -2.72
C ALA A 61 3.35 12.18 -1.38
N GLU A 62 3.83 13.03 -0.48
CA GLU A 62 4.21 12.65 0.89
C GLU A 62 2.99 12.45 1.81
N GLN A 63 1.82 12.99 1.45
CA GLN A 63 0.60 12.89 2.27
C GLN A 63 -0.26 11.69 1.93
N ILE A 64 -0.18 11.17 0.69
CA ILE A 64 -0.94 9.99 0.29
C ILE A 64 -0.43 8.77 1.05
N ARG A 65 -1.37 7.88 1.40
CA ARG A 65 -1.06 6.58 1.96
C ARG A 65 -1.16 5.52 0.88
N ILE A 66 -0.09 4.75 0.70
CA ILE A 66 0.01 3.66 -0.27
C ILE A 66 0.17 2.36 0.51
N LEU A 67 -0.89 1.56 0.52
CA LEU A 67 -0.98 0.30 1.21
C LEU A 67 -0.54 -0.84 0.31
N TYR A 68 0.05 -1.87 0.89
CA TYR A 68 0.22 -3.16 0.23
C TYR A 68 -1.05 -4.02 0.39
N GLY A 69 -1.60 -4.52 -0.72
CA GLY A 69 -2.83 -5.32 -0.76
C GLY A 69 -2.63 -6.79 -1.16
N GLY A 70 -1.40 -7.29 -1.18
CA GLY A 70 -1.14 -8.71 -1.40
C GLY A 70 -1.39 -9.58 -0.16
N SER A 71 -0.75 -10.75 -0.11
CA SER A 71 -0.94 -11.73 0.98
C SER A 71 -0.29 -11.30 2.31
N VAL A 72 -0.95 -10.46 3.09
CA VAL A 72 -0.47 -10.02 4.41
C VAL A 72 -0.80 -11.01 5.53
N ASN A 73 0.16 -11.27 6.40
CA ASN A 73 0.03 -12.14 7.56
C ASN A 73 0.99 -11.73 8.70
N PRO A 74 0.85 -12.29 9.92
CA PRO A 74 1.71 -11.92 11.05
C PRO A 74 3.22 -12.15 10.83
N LYS A 75 3.63 -12.97 9.86
CA LYS A 75 5.05 -13.28 9.62
C LYS A 75 5.74 -12.28 8.70
N ASN A 76 5.00 -11.53 7.88
CA ASN A 76 5.59 -10.61 6.89
C ASN A 76 5.22 -9.14 7.10
N ILE A 77 4.26 -8.83 7.97
CA ILE A 77 3.81 -7.46 8.18
C ILE A 77 4.94 -6.54 8.66
N GLU A 78 5.78 -6.97 9.59
CA GLU A 78 6.88 -6.15 10.11
C GLU A 78 7.89 -5.80 9.01
N GLU A 79 8.23 -6.76 8.16
CA GLU A 79 9.10 -6.54 7.00
C GLU A 79 8.47 -5.55 6.01
N LEU A 80 7.16 -5.68 5.72
CA LEU A 80 6.44 -4.77 4.84
C LEU A 80 6.37 -3.34 5.40
N MET A 81 6.20 -3.17 6.72
CA MET A 81 6.11 -1.84 7.36
C MET A 81 7.47 -1.16 7.55
N ASN A 82 8.57 -1.89 7.40
CA ASN A 82 9.92 -1.33 7.41
C ASN A 82 10.35 -0.74 6.06
N GLU A 83 9.55 -0.90 5.01
CA GLU A 83 9.82 -0.37 3.69
C GLU A 83 9.42 1.11 3.57
N SER A 84 10.19 1.88 2.79
CA SER A 84 10.10 3.34 2.75
C SER A 84 8.77 3.90 2.23
N ASP A 85 8.11 3.17 1.33
CA ASP A 85 6.93 3.65 0.60
C ASP A 85 5.68 2.80 0.88
N ILE A 86 5.72 1.91 1.88
CA ILE A 86 4.56 1.12 2.30
C ILE A 86 3.98 1.72 3.58
N ASP A 87 2.84 2.40 3.47
CA ASP A 87 2.21 3.13 4.56
C ASP A 87 1.18 2.29 5.36
N GLY A 88 1.06 1.00 5.04
CA GLY A 88 0.12 0.09 5.67
C GLY A 88 -0.27 -1.09 4.78
N ALA A 89 -1.32 -1.79 5.19
CA ALA A 89 -1.79 -3.00 4.51
C ALA A 89 -3.31 -3.02 4.32
N LEU A 90 -3.75 -3.47 3.14
CA LEU A 90 -5.13 -3.88 2.88
C LEU A 90 -5.23 -5.40 3.09
N VAL A 91 -5.69 -5.82 4.28
CA VAL A 91 -5.61 -7.23 4.70
C VAL A 91 -6.86 -8.01 4.30
N GLY A 92 -6.68 -8.97 3.39
CA GLY A 92 -7.73 -9.92 2.98
C GLY A 92 -8.04 -11.00 4.02
N GLY A 93 -7.95 -12.28 3.67
CA GLY A 93 -8.43 -13.39 4.51
C GLY A 93 -7.89 -13.45 5.94
N ALA A 94 -6.68 -12.94 6.21
CA ALA A 94 -6.12 -12.88 7.56
C ALA A 94 -6.88 -11.91 8.49
N SER A 95 -7.64 -10.96 7.95
CA SER A 95 -8.47 -10.03 8.73
C SER A 95 -9.74 -10.69 9.31
N LEU A 96 -10.15 -11.84 8.75
CA LEU A 96 -11.34 -12.57 9.20
C LEU A 96 -11.16 -13.28 10.56
N TYR A 97 -9.93 -13.37 11.05
CA TYR A 97 -9.60 -14.02 12.31
C TYR A 97 -9.12 -12.99 13.33
N ALA A 98 -9.92 -12.71 14.35
CA ALA A 98 -9.68 -11.61 15.29
C ALA A 98 -8.27 -11.60 15.92
N LEU A 99 -7.78 -12.77 16.36
CA LEU A 99 -6.43 -12.89 16.95
C LEU A 99 -5.33 -12.63 15.92
N THR A 100 -5.48 -13.18 14.71
CA THR A 100 -4.52 -12.98 13.61
C THR A 100 -4.49 -11.51 13.18
N PHE A 101 -5.66 -10.88 13.01
CA PHE A 101 -5.73 -9.49 12.63
C PHE A 101 -5.17 -8.56 13.71
N SER A 102 -5.43 -8.86 15.00
CA SER A 102 -4.84 -8.11 16.10
C SER A 102 -3.31 -8.17 16.11
N GLN A 103 -2.71 -9.32 15.77
CA GLN A 103 -1.26 -9.44 15.62
C GLN A 103 -0.73 -8.57 14.47
N ILE A 104 -1.42 -8.55 13.33
CA ILE A 104 -1.04 -7.72 12.18
C ILE A 104 -1.09 -6.23 12.55
N VAL A 105 -2.18 -5.78 13.17
CA VAL A 105 -2.34 -4.37 13.58
C VAL A 105 -1.25 -3.96 14.57
N LYS A 106 -0.95 -4.79 15.57
CA LYS A 106 0.10 -4.51 16.58
C LYS A 106 1.50 -4.47 15.99
N ALA A 107 1.78 -5.34 15.02
CA ALA A 107 3.08 -5.35 14.34
C ALA A 107 3.23 -4.21 13.35
N ALA A 108 2.11 -3.63 12.88
CA ALA A 108 2.10 -2.45 12.01
C ALA A 108 2.08 -1.11 12.76
N GLU A 109 1.90 -1.13 14.09
CA GLU A 109 2.17 0.05 14.91
C GLU A 109 3.67 0.33 14.91
N ILE A 110 4.09 1.26 14.05
CA ILE A 110 5.41 1.87 14.12
C ILE A 110 5.49 2.66 15.43
N LEU A 111 6.47 2.34 16.28
CA LEU A 111 6.85 3.12 17.47
C LEU A 111 7.56 4.42 17.09
#